data_AF-A0A7C5D145-F1
#
_entry.id   AF-A0A7C5D145-F1
#
_cell.length_a   1.000
_cell.length_b   1.000
_cell.length_c   1.000
_cell.angle_alpha   90.00
_cell.angle_beta   90.00
_cell.angle_gamma   90.00
#
_symmetry.space_group_name_H-M   'P 1'
#
loop_
_entity.id
_entity.type
_entity.pdbx_description
1 polymer ?
#
loop_
_entity_poly.entity_id
_entity_poly.type
_entity_poly.pdbx_seq_one_letter_code
_entity_poly.pdbx_strand_id
1 'polypeptide(L)' 'MPFGDAVVSIEGLQQKVAPVSTLVNCFTLNLLVIRTVEKLLEKGITPPIWTSANIPGGDQANKEYIKRYKSRIRLL' A
#
# COMPACT_ATOMS: atom_id res chain seq x y z
N MET A 1 5.64 11.14 16.36
CA MET A 1 4.21 11.41 16.09
C MET A 1 3.67 12.23 17.25
N PRO A 2 2.92 13.32 17.02
CA PRO A 2 2.40 14.14 18.11
C PRO A 2 1.45 13.37 19.03
N PHE A 3 1.23 13.88 20.24
CA PHE A 3 0.15 13.41 21.10
C PHE A 3 -1.19 13.81 20.47
N GLY A 4 -1.97 12.81 20.08
CA GLY A 4 -3.04 12.98 19.08
C GLY A 4 -2.45 12.87 17.67
N ASP A 5 -3.01 11.94 16.88
CA ASP A 5 -2.51 11.59 15.54
C ASP A 5 -2.82 12.67 14.48
N ALA A 6 -3.99 13.29 14.60
CA ALA A 6 -4.51 14.31 13.68
C ALA A 6 -3.95 15.71 13.97
N VAL A 7 -3.54 16.43 12.92
CA VAL A 7 -2.77 17.69 13.05
C VAL A 7 -3.43 18.93 12.46
N VAL A 8 -4.49 18.79 11.66
CA VAL A 8 -5.18 19.94 11.05
C VAL A 8 -6.42 20.31 11.85
N SER A 9 -6.50 21.58 12.29
CA SER A 9 -7.69 22.14 12.94
C SER A 9 -8.60 22.81 11.91
N ILE A 10 -9.91 22.66 12.06
CA ILE A 10 -10.93 23.32 11.24
C ILE A 10 -11.85 24.11 12.18
N GLU A 11 -12.13 25.37 11.84
CA GLU A 11 -13.01 26.21 12.63
C GLU A 11 -14.42 25.59 12.73
N GLY A 12 -15.00 25.59 13.92
CA GLY A 12 -16.30 24.95 14.20
C GLY A 12 -16.23 23.43 14.43
N LEU A 13 -15.07 22.79 14.32
CA LEU A 13 -14.88 21.37 14.59
C LEU A 13 -13.96 21.14 15.80
N GLN A 14 -14.45 20.40 16.79
CA GLN A 14 -13.68 20.12 18.01
C GLN A 14 -12.51 19.16 17.74
N GLN A 15 -12.69 18.20 16.84
CA GLN A 15 -11.70 17.19 16.49
C GLN A 15 -10.75 17.70 15.40
N LYS A 16 -9.46 17.37 15.54
CA LYS A 16 -8.48 17.56 14.47
C LYS A 16 -8.65 16.47 13.39
N VAL A 17 -8.27 16.80 12.16
CA VAL A 17 -8.23 15.88 11.01
C VAL A 17 -6.80 15.73 10.47
N ALA A 18 -6.63 14.95 9.40
CA ALA A 18 -5.34 14.61 8.79
C ALA A 18 -4.41 13.86 9.78
N PRO A 19 -4.70 12.57 10.08
CA PRO A 19 -3.81 11.74 10.88
C PRO A 19 -2.45 11.56 10.19
N VAL A 20 -1.36 11.82 10.91
CA VAL A 20 0.00 11.68 10.38
C VAL A 20 0.45 10.22 10.41
N SER A 21 -0.09 9.39 11.30
CA SER A 21 0.21 7.98 11.44
C SER A 21 -0.03 7.21 10.15
N THR A 22 -1.18 7.42 9.50
CA THR A 22 -1.53 6.74 8.26
C THR A 22 -0.52 7.09 7.17
N LEU A 23 -0.16 8.38 7.03
CA LEU A 23 0.83 8.82 6.05
C LEU A 23 2.19 8.16 6.29
N VAL A 24 2.68 8.22 7.53
CA VAL A 24 3.99 7.66 7.90
C VAL A 24 3.99 6.14 7.74
N ASN A 25 2.95 5.45 8.20
CA ASN A 25 2.83 4.00 8.06
C ASN A 25 2.79 3.58 6.59
N CYS A 26 1.98 4.23 5.75
CA CYS A 26 1.94 3.95 4.32
C CYS A 26 3.31 4.19 3.66
N PHE A 27 4.00 5.28 4.01
CA PHE A 27 5.34 5.56 3.52
C PHE A 27 6.34 4.47 3.92
N THR A 28 6.38 4.11 5.21
CA THR A 28 7.25 3.06 5.73
C THR A 28 6.96 1.69 5.11
N LEU A 29 5.69 1.33 4.93
CA LEU A 29 5.30 0.08 4.27
C LEU A 29 5.77 0.06 2.81
N ASN A 30 5.63 1.17 2.08
CA ASN A 30 6.15 1.27 0.71
C ASN A 30 7.68 1.12 0.66
N LEU A 31 8.43 1.72 1.61
CA LEU A 31 9.87 1.50 1.70
C LEU A 31 10.23 0.02 1.94
N LEU A 32 9.48 -0.66 2.81
CA LEU A 32 9.67 -2.08 3.05
C LEU A 32 9.41 -2.93 1.79
N VAL A 33 8.34 -2.62 1.04
CA VAL A 33 8.03 -3.27 -0.24
C VAL A 33 9.15 -3.04 -1.25
N ILE A 34 9.62 -1.79 -1.41
CA ILE A 34 10.74 -1.45 -2.31
C ILE A 34 11.97 -2.29 -1.95
N ARG A 35 12.40 -2.28 -0.68
CA ARG A 35 13.60 -3.02 -0.28
C ARG A 35 13.43 -4.54 -0.42
N THR A 36 12.22 -5.04 -0.25
CA THR A 36 11.90 -6.46 -0.48
C THR A 36 12.04 -6.82 -1.95
N VAL A 37 11.50 -6.00 -2.86
CA VAL A 37 11.61 -6.22 -4.32
C VAL A 37 13.07 -6.19 -4.76
N GLU A 38 13.85 -5.21 -4.32
CA GLU A 38 15.29 -5.14 -4.62
C GLU A 38 16.01 -6.43 -4.22
N LYS A 39 15.78 -6.91 -2.99
CA LYS A 39 16.40 -8.15 -2.49
C LYS A 39 15.95 -9.41 -3.22
N LEU A 40 14.72 -9.45 -3.75
CA LEU A 40 14.26 -10.58 -4.57
C LEU A 40 14.94 -10.55 -5.94
N LEU A 41 15.08 -9.38 -6.55
CA LEU A 41 15.79 -9.22 -7.81
C LEU A 41 17.28 -9.55 -7.69
N GLU A 42 17.94 -9.13 -6.60
CA GLU A 42 19.32 -9.54 -6.25
C GLU A 42 19.49 -11.08 -6.22
N LYS A 43 18.41 -11.83 -5.95
CA LYS A 43 18.36 -13.30 -5.92
C LYS A 43 17.87 -13.94 -7.23
N GLY A 44 17.67 -13.15 -8.29
CA GLY A 44 17.14 -13.62 -9.57
C GLY A 44 15.64 -13.97 -9.54
N ILE A 45 14.90 -13.50 -8.53
CA ILE A 45 13.46 -13.73 -8.40
C ILE A 45 12.71 -12.47 -8.83
N THR A 46 11.84 -12.60 -9.84
CA THR A 46 10.91 -11.52 -10.22
C THR A 46 9.60 -11.67 -9.43
N PRO A 47 9.31 -10.80 -8.44
CA PRO A 47 8.07 -10.89 -7.68
C PRO A 47 6.85 -10.47 -8.51
N PRO A 48 5.65 -10.99 -8.20
CA PRO A 48 4.41 -10.46 -8.77
C PRO A 48 4.15 -9.05 -8.21
N ILE A 49 3.83 -8.09 -9.09
CA ILE A 49 3.51 -6.71 -8.72
C ILE A 49 2.11 -6.38 -9.21
N TRP A 50 1.23 -5.99 -8.28
CA TRP A 50 -0.14 -5.61 -8.60
C TRP A 50 -0.17 -4.32 -9.41
N THR A 51 -0.77 -4.36 -10.59
CA THR A 51 -0.90 -3.19 -11.46
C THR A 51 -2.13 -2.38 -11.09
N SER A 52 -2.04 -1.06 -11.12
CA SER A 52 -3.22 -0.21 -10.88
C SER A 52 -4.31 -0.46 -11.93
N ALA A 53 -5.57 -0.55 -11.49
CA ALA A 53 -6.72 -0.63 -12.39
C ALA A 53 -6.88 0.63 -13.27
N ASN A 54 -6.26 1.74 -12.87
CA ASN A 54 -6.25 2.99 -13.64
C ASN A 54 -5.29 2.95 -14.84
N ILE A 55 -4.48 1.89 -14.99
CA ILE A 55 -3.58 1.71 -16.13
C ILE A 55 -4.28 0.79 -17.14
N PRO A 56 -4.32 1.13 -18.44
CA PRO A 56 -4.85 0.25 -19.48
C PRO A 56 -4.22 -1.15 -19.42
N GLY A 57 -5.06 -2.18 -19.29
CA GLY A 57 -4.60 -3.57 -19.17
C GLY A 57 -4.20 -4.02 -17.76
N GLY A 58 -4.27 -3.14 -16.75
CA GLY A 58 -3.92 -3.46 -15.36
C GLY A 58 -4.74 -4.61 -14.77
N ASP A 59 -6.06 -4.59 -14.98
CA ASP A 59 -6.94 -5.68 -14.54
C ASP A 59 -6.58 -7.02 -15.17
N GLN A 60 -6.26 -7.01 -16.47
CA GLN A 60 -5.87 -8.22 -17.19
C GLN A 60 -4.54 -8.79 -16.64
N ALA A 61 -3.58 -7.92 -16.33
CA ALA A 61 -2.33 -8.32 -15.70
C ALA A 61 -2.53 -8.93 -14.31
N ASN A 62 -3.53 -8.46 -13.56
CA ASN A 62 -3.80 -8.93 -12.19
C ASN A 62 -4.65 -10.21 -12.11
N LYS A 63 -5.37 -10.60 -13.17
CA LYS A 63 -6.24 -11.80 -13.16
C LYS A 63 -5.50 -13.08 -12.73
N GLU A 64 -4.27 -13.26 -13.21
CA GLU A 64 -3.45 -14.42 -12.85
C GLU A 64 -3.07 -14.41 -11.37
N TYR A 65 -2.86 -13.23 -10.76
CA TYR A 65 -2.61 -13.11 -9.33
C TYR A 65 -3.84 -13.45 -8.50
N ILE A 66 -5.03 -12.98 -8.90
CA ILE A 66 -6.28 -13.35 -8.24
C ILE A 66 -6.43 -14.87 -8.25
N LYS A 67 -6.33 -15.50 -9.42
CA LYS A 67 -6.43 -16.95 -9.56
C LYS A 67 -5.44 -17.70 -8.65
N ARG A 68 -4.20 -17.21 -8.57
CA ARG A 68 -3.14 -17.83 -7.77
C ARG A 68 -3.29 -17.64 -6.26
N TYR A 69 -3.80 -16.48 -5.82
CA TYR A 69 -3.74 -16.07 -4.41
C TYR A 69 -5.10 -16.01 -3.70
N LYS A 70 -6.23 -16.12 -4.41
CA LYS A 70 -7.58 -16.03 -3.83
C LYS A 70 -7.83 -17.00 -2.67
N SER A 71 -7.27 -18.21 -2.70
CA SER A 71 -7.40 -19.18 -1.60
C SER A 71 -6.59 -18.81 -0.35
N ARG A 72 -5.61 -17.92 -0.48
CA ARG A 72 -4.69 -17.53 0.58
C ARG A 72 -5.01 -16.16 1.18
N ILE A 73 -5.71 -15.30 0.46
CA ILE A 73 -6.01 -13.93 0.87
C ILE A 73 -7.53 -13.75 0.84
N ARG A 74 -8.12 -13.63 2.02
CA ARG A 74 -9.58 -13.66 2.22
C ARG A 74 -10.34 -12.51 1.55
N LEU A 75 -9.69 -11.36 1.35
CA LEU A 75 -10.29 -10.13 0.82
C LEU A 75 -9.73 -9.77 -0.56
N LEU A 76 -9.41 -10.77 -1.38
CA LEU A 76 -8.81 -10.62 -2.71
C LEU A 76 -9.78 -11.01 -3.83
#